data_AF-A0AA40ISA6-F1
#
_entry.id   AF-A0AA40ISA6-F1
#
_cell.length_a   1.000
_cell.length_b   1.000
_cell.length_c   1.000
_cell.angle_alpha   90.00
_cell.angle_beta   90.00
_cell.angle_gamma   90.00
#
_symmetry.space_group_name_H-M   'P 1'
#
loop_
_entity.id
_entity.type
_entity.pdbx_description
1 polymer ?
#
loop_
_entity_poly.entity_id
_entity_poly.type
_entity_poly.pdbx_seq_one_letter_code
_entity_poly.pdbx_strand_id
1 'polypeptide(L)'
;MKLYYEYGAKIYKIKAKKHDKVILYNTNFKKHIKISHPEMTIKKIQEILENPDYVYTPSRNSTLYYYEKNLKDGTYRVVINKYKIKNTKVVVTGYRVNNEDEFTIKHVHCVYDRKTHVSYEDIEIELENDIDYFYEIFNIAE
;
A
#
# COMPACT_ATOMS: atom_id res chain seq x y z
N MET A 1 -18.90 1.96 9.79
CA MET A 1 -18.54 2.83 8.66
C MET A 1 -19.64 3.88 8.47
N LYS A 2 -19.30 5.18 8.46
CA LYS A 2 -20.27 6.28 8.28
C LYS A 2 -20.24 6.76 6.82
N LEU A 3 -21.40 6.89 6.18
CA LEU A 3 -21.54 7.53 4.87
C LEU A 3 -21.55 9.05 5.05
N TYR A 4 -20.80 9.75 4.21
CA TYR A 4 -20.81 11.21 4.16
C TYR A 4 -21.17 11.68 2.75
N TYR A 5 -21.61 12.92 2.65
CA TYR A 5 -21.76 13.62 1.38
C TYR A 5 -20.63 14.63 1.24
N GLU A 6 -19.92 14.61 0.12
CA GLU A 6 -18.90 15.59 -0.23
C GLU A 6 -19.12 16.00 -1.69
N TYR A 7 -19.30 17.29 -1.95
CA TYR A 7 -19.65 17.86 -3.27
C TYR A 7 -20.81 17.15 -4.00
N GLY A 8 -21.85 16.75 -3.27
CA GLY A 8 -23.02 16.05 -3.82
C GLY A 8 -22.83 14.55 -4.09
N ALA A 9 -21.65 13.99 -3.81
CA ALA A 9 -21.37 12.56 -3.95
C ALA A 9 -21.35 11.84 -2.61
N LYS A 10 -21.90 10.62 -2.56
CA LYS A 10 -21.79 9.71 -1.40
C LYS A 10 -20.36 9.18 -1.30
N ILE A 11 -19.73 9.38 -0.15
CA ILE A 11 -18.37 8.93 0.14
C ILE A 11 -18.31 8.09 1.43
N TYR A 12 -17.35 7.17 1.46
CA TYR A 12 -16.94 6.46 2.66
C TYR A 12 -15.61 7.06 3.13
N LYS A 13 -15.52 7.44 4.41
CA LYS A 13 -14.26 7.86 5.04
C LYS A 13 -13.69 6.67 5.79
N ILE A 14 -12.45 6.33 5.49
CA ILE A 14 -11.73 5.16 6.02
C ILE A 14 -10.41 5.67 6.61
N LYS A 15 -10.07 5.21 7.81
CA LYS A 15 -8.74 5.40 8.38
C LYS A 15 -7.87 4.25 7.90
N ALA A 16 -6.76 4.54 7.22
CA ALA A 16 -5.82 3.52 6.79
C ALA A 16 -4.62 3.47 7.74
N LYS A 17 -3.86 2.37 7.72
CA LYS A 17 -2.71 2.16 8.59
C LYS A 17 -1.68 3.31 8.54
N LYS A 18 -1.35 3.80 7.34
CA LYS A 18 -0.40 4.93 7.15
C LYS A 18 -1.08 6.30 7.00
N HIS A 19 -2.38 6.34 6.71
CA HIS A 19 -3.06 7.59 6.37
C HIS A 19 -4.36 7.76 7.15
N ASP A 20 -4.45 8.87 7.88
CA ASP A 20 -5.61 9.16 8.74
C ASP A 20 -6.90 9.39 7.96
N LYS A 21 -6.81 9.81 6.69
CA LYS A 21 -7.98 10.15 5.87
C LYS A 21 -7.88 9.58 4.46
N VAL A 22 -8.59 8.47 4.24
CA VAL A 22 -8.81 7.88 2.92
C VAL A 22 -10.28 7.98 2.56
N ILE A 23 -10.56 8.41 1.32
CA ILE A 23 -11.91 8.58 0.78
C ILE A 23 -12.16 7.53 -0.29
N LEU A 24 -13.28 6.83 -0.19
CA LEU A 24 -13.81 5.99 -1.25
C LEU A 24 -15.13 6.58 -1.75
N TYR A 25 -15.18 7.01 -3.00
CA TYR A 25 -16.43 7.44 -3.62
C TYR A 25 -17.32 6.22 -3.88
N ASN A 26 -18.59 6.30 -3.46
CA ASN A 26 -19.57 5.24 -3.70
C ASN A 26 -19.80 5.01 -5.20
N THR A 27 -19.69 6.06 -6.01
CA THR A 27 -19.74 5.97 -7.47
C THR A 27 -18.55 5.18 -8.02
N ASN A 28 -17.34 5.44 -7.52
CA ASN A 28 -16.15 4.66 -7.92
C ASN A 28 -16.29 3.18 -7.53
N PHE A 29 -16.75 2.91 -6.30
CA PHE A 29 -16.99 1.53 -5.87
C PHE A 29 -18.01 0.82 -6.78
N LYS A 30 -19.16 1.43 -7.03
CA LYS A 30 -20.25 0.79 -7.79
C LYS A 30 -19.99 0.66 -9.29
N LYS A 31 -19.38 1.68 -9.90
CA LYS A 31 -19.22 1.75 -11.37
C LYS A 31 -17.88 1.21 -11.88
N HIS A 32 -16.89 1.06 -11.03
CA HIS A 32 -15.56 0.59 -11.43
C HIS A 32 -15.18 -0.65 -10.63
N ILE A 33 -14.92 -0.49 -9.32
CA ILE A 33 -14.35 -1.58 -8.51
C ILE A 33 -15.28 -2.80 -8.49
N LYS A 34 -16.58 -2.63 -8.23
CA LYS A 34 -17.50 -3.76 -8.12
C LYS A 34 -17.78 -4.46 -9.46
N ILE A 35 -17.64 -3.75 -10.57
CA ILE A 35 -17.86 -4.29 -11.92
C ILE A 35 -16.63 -5.08 -12.37
N SER A 36 -15.44 -4.48 -12.25
CA SER A 36 -14.18 -5.10 -12.68
C SER A 36 -13.69 -6.18 -11.70
N HIS A 37 -13.98 -6.00 -10.41
CA HIS A 37 -13.51 -6.85 -9.31
C HIS A 37 -14.69 -7.21 -8.39
N PRO A 38 -15.61 -8.10 -8.85
CA PRO A 38 -16.81 -8.47 -8.09
C PRO A 38 -16.48 -9.09 -6.71
N GLU A 39 -15.31 -9.68 -6.55
CA GLU A 39 -14.78 -10.22 -5.30
C GLU A 39 -14.46 -9.13 -4.26
N MET A 40 -14.26 -7.89 -4.69
CA MET A 40 -13.97 -6.76 -3.83
C MET A 40 -15.26 -6.19 -3.23
N THR A 41 -15.34 -6.26 -1.90
CA THR A 41 -16.42 -5.65 -1.12
C THR A 41 -15.90 -4.45 -0.35
N ILE A 42 -16.80 -3.53 0.04
CA ILE A 42 -16.40 -2.38 0.84
C ILE A 42 -15.77 -2.83 2.17
N LYS A 43 -16.26 -3.93 2.76
CA LYS A 43 -15.68 -4.51 3.97
C LYS A 43 -14.24 -4.97 3.74
N LYS A 44 -13.96 -5.69 2.64
CA LYS A 44 -12.59 -6.09 2.28
C LYS A 44 -11.70 -4.86 2.08
N ILE A 45 -12.17 -3.84 1.35
CA ILE A 45 -11.40 -2.60 1.14
C ILE A 45 -11.06 -1.93 2.48
N GLN A 46 -12.04 -1.81 3.37
CA GLN A 46 -11.85 -1.24 4.70
C GLN A 46 -10.81 -2.05 5.49
N GLU A 47 -10.94 -3.37 5.53
CA GLU A 47 -10.04 -4.26 6.26
C GLU A 47 -8.59 -4.18 5.73
N ILE A 48 -8.41 -4.16 4.42
CA ILE A 48 -7.10 -4.05 3.77
C ILE A 48 -6.45 -2.70 4.10
N LEU A 49 -7.22 -1.62 4.14
CA LEU A 49 -6.70 -0.29 4.45
C LEU A 49 -6.35 -0.14 5.94
N GLU A 50 -7.20 -0.65 6.85
CA GLU A 50 -7.02 -0.53 8.30
C GLU A 50 -5.90 -1.45 8.81
N ASN A 51 -5.87 -2.70 8.33
CA ASN A 51 -4.94 -3.74 8.78
C ASN A 51 -4.30 -4.48 7.60
N PRO A 52 -3.47 -3.79 6.78
CA PRO A 52 -2.71 -4.42 5.71
C PRO A 52 -1.65 -5.36 6.27
N ASP A 53 -1.21 -6.31 5.45
CA ASP A 53 0.05 -7.03 5.67
C ASP A 53 1.22 -6.25 5.09
N TYR A 54 1.03 -5.59 3.93
CA TYR A 54 2.04 -4.76 3.29
C TYR A 54 1.48 -3.41 2.84
N VAL A 55 2.29 -2.36 2.95
CA VAL A 55 2.05 -1.09 2.27
C VAL A 55 3.32 -0.70 1.54
N TYR A 56 3.24 -0.41 0.24
CA TYR A 56 4.41 -0.04 -0.55
C TYR A 56 4.04 0.97 -1.65
N THR A 57 5.04 1.62 -2.22
CA THR A 57 4.88 2.53 -3.37
C THR A 57 5.58 1.95 -4.61
N PRO A 58 5.16 2.29 -5.84
CA PRO A 58 5.83 1.76 -7.03
C PRO A 58 7.20 2.41 -7.28
N SER A 59 7.43 3.60 -6.73
CA SER A 59 8.68 4.34 -6.81
C SER A 59 8.79 5.32 -5.64
N ARG A 60 9.99 5.83 -5.35
CA ARG A 60 10.24 6.83 -4.29
C ARG A 60 9.38 8.10 -4.44
N ASN A 61 9.15 8.53 -5.68
CA ASN A 61 8.43 9.77 -5.98
C ASN A 61 6.94 9.57 -6.27
N SER A 62 6.42 8.35 -6.13
CA SER A 62 5.03 8.06 -6.46
C SER A 62 4.07 8.62 -5.42
N THR A 63 2.94 9.13 -5.90
CA THR A 63 1.81 9.52 -5.07
C THR A 63 0.86 8.33 -4.79
N LEU A 64 1.08 7.20 -5.47
CA LEU A 64 0.33 5.96 -5.33
C LEU A 64 0.87 5.12 -4.17
N TYR A 65 -0.06 4.52 -3.44
CA TYR A 65 0.21 3.55 -2.39
C TYR A 65 -0.60 2.29 -2.65
N TYR A 66 0.07 1.16 -2.51
CA TYR A 66 -0.52 -0.16 -2.61
C TYR A 66 -0.64 -0.74 -1.21
N TYR A 67 -1.86 -1.01 -0.79
CA TYR A 67 -2.18 -1.71 0.46
C TYR A 67 -2.52 -3.14 0.10
N GLU A 68 -1.83 -4.10 0.69
CA GLU A 68 -2.01 -5.50 0.39
C GLU A 68 -2.30 -6.29 1.65
N LYS A 69 -3.21 -7.26 1.53
CA LYS A 69 -3.54 -8.18 2.60
C LYS A 69 -3.77 -9.58 2.04
N ASN A 70 -3.20 -10.55 2.72
CA ASN A 70 -3.46 -11.97 2.51
C ASN A 70 -4.70 -12.36 3.31
N LEU A 71 -5.77 -12.71 2.60
CA LEU A 71 -6.99 -13.27 3.18
C LEU A 71 -7.02 -14.78 2.89
N LYS A 72 -7.92 -15.50 3.56
CA LYS A 72 -8.05 -16.97 3.42
C LYS A 72 -8.28 -17.42 1.97
N ASP A 73 -8.93 -16.58 1.17
CA ASP A 73 -9.33 -16.84 -0.21
C ASP A 73 -8.36 -16.26 -1.25
N GLY A 74 -7.28 -15.60 -0.82
CA GLY A 74 -6.23 -15.08 -1.70
C GLY A 74 -5.65 -13.74 -1.25
N THR A 75 -4.72 -13.23 -2.04
CA THR A 75 -4.09 -11.92 -1.80
C THR A 75 -4.90 -10.82 -2.48
N TYR A 76 -5.17 -9.75 -1.74
CA TYR A 76 -5.95 -8.62 -2.22
C TYR A 76 -5.19 -7.32 -2.07
N ARG A 77 -5.35 -6.45 -3.06
CA ARG A 77 -4.70 -5.14 -3.09
C ARG A 77 -5.72 -4.03 -3.23
N VAL A 78 -5.49 -2.94 -2.51
CA VAL A 78 -6.20 -1.66 -2.63
C VAL A 78 -5.17 -0.59 -2.99
N VAL A 79 -5.46 0.14 -4.07
CA VAL A 79 -4.61 1.23 -4.55
C VAL A 79 -5.24 2.55 -4.16
N ILE A 80 -4.46 3.41 -3.51
CA ILE A 80 -4.87 4.76 -3.16
C ILE A 80 -3.91 5.78 -3.75
N ASN A 81 -4.40 7.00 -4.00
CA ASN A 81 -3.59 8.10 -4.52
C ASN A 81 -3.80 9.37 -3.69
N LYS A 82 -2.89 10.34 -3.83
CA LYS A 82 -3.07 11.70 -3.35
C LYS A 82 -4.36 12.30 -3.92
N TYR A 83 -5.16 12.90 -3.04
CA TYR A 83 -6.32 13.71 -3.42
C TYR A 83 -5.94 15.19 -3.45
N LYS A 84 -6.80 16.03 -4.07
CA LYS A 84 -6.58 17.49 -4.17
C LYS A 84 -6.40 18.17 -2.81
N ILE A 85 -7.08 17.66 -1.78
CA ILE A 85 -7.03 18.18 -0.41
C ILE A 85 -5.78 17.64 0.31
N LYS A 86 -5.10 18.53 1.05
CA LYS A 86 -3.91 18.18 1.87
C LYS A 86 -4.22 17.00 2.80
N ASN A 87 -3.26 16.08 2.92
CA ASN A 87 -3.30 14.88 3.77
C ASN A 87 -4.51 13.95 3.54
N THR A 88 -5.19 14.08 2.39
CA THR A 88 -6.29 13.19 2.01
C THR A 88 -5.85 12.27 0.89
N LYS A 89 -6.19 10.99 1.01
CA LYS A 89 -6.02 10.00 -0.07
C LYS A 89 -7.37 9.58 -0.61
N VAL A 90 -7.38 9.12 -1.85
CA VAL A 90 -8.57 8.57 -2.51
C VAL A 90 -8.30 7.15 -2.98
N VAL A 91 -9.26 6.26 -2.78
CA VAL A 91 -9.20 4.90 -3.34
C VAL A 91 -9.41 5.00 -4.85
N VAL A 92 -8.41 4.54 -5.59
CA VAL A 92 -8.43 4.49 -7.06
C VAL A 92 -9.07 3.18 -7.50
N THR A 93 -8.52 2.05 -7.05
CA THR A 93 -9.01 0.71 -7.39
C THR A 93 -8.68 -0.30 -6.30
N GLY A 94 -9.21 -1.52 -6.42
CA GLY A 94 -8.78 -2.67 -5.63
C GLY A 94 -9.13 -3.96 -6.35
N TYR A 95 -8.29 -4.98 -6.22
CA TYR A 95 -8.35 -6.21 -7.00
C TYR A 95 -7.67 -7.38 -6.28
N ARG A 96 -8.01 -8.61 -6.68
CA ARG A 96 -7.27 -9.81 -6.28
C ARG A 96 -5.95 -9.92 -7.05
N VAL A 97 -4.86 -10.17 -6.35
CA VAL A 97 -3.55 -10.43 -6.95
C VAL A 97 -3.47 -11.90 -7.33
N ASN A 98 -3.11 -12.18 -8.58
CA ASN A 98 -3.02 -13.54 -9.13
C ASN A 98 -1.58 -14.07 -9.26
N ASN A 99 -0.57 -13.20 -9.20
CA ASN A 99 0.84 -13.59 -9.35
C ASN A 99 1.60 -13.49 -8.02
N GLU A 100 2.35 -14.54 -7.71
CA GLU A 100 3.22 -14.61 -6.52
C GLU A 100 4.56 -13.86 -6.74
N ASP A 101 4.95 -13.58 -7.99
CA ASP A 101 6.24 -12.99 -8.40
C ASP A 101 6.45 -11.51 -8.04
N GLU A 102 5.51 -10.86 -7.36
CA GLU A 102 5.66 -9.45 -6.98
C GLU A 102 6.53 -9.22 -5.73
N PHE A 103 7.12 -10.28 -5.18
CA PHE A 103 7.99 -10.19 -3.99
C PHE A 103 9.08 -9.13 -4.19
N THR A 104 9.71 -9.02 -5.35
CA THR A 104 10.83 -8.09 -5.55
C THR A 104 10.41 -6.61 -5.51
N ILE A 105 9.29 -6.25 -6.13
CA ILE A 105 8.83 -4.84 -6.17
C ILE A 105 8.25 -4.41 -4.81
N LYS A 106 7.58 -5.34 -4.10
CA LYS A 106 6.97 -5.08 -2.79
C LYS A 106 7.98 -4.62 -1.73
N HIS A 107 9.22 -5.09 -1.81
CA HIS A 107 10.22 -4.87 -0.75
C HIS A 107 11.10 -3.63 -1.00
N VAL A 108 11.43 -3.30 -2.25
CA VAL A 108 12.33 -2.16 -2.57
C VAL A 108 11.77 -0.82 -2.09
N HIS A 109 10.46 -0.63 -2.19
CA HIS A 109 9.76 0.59 -1.77
C HIS A 109 8.60 0.25 -0.81
N CYS A 110 8.83 -0.76 0.03
CA CYS A 110 7.97 -1.03 1.16
C CYS A 110 7.89 0.22 2.04
N VAL A 111 6.79 0.39 2.75
CA VAL A 111 6.67 1.40 3.80
C VAL A 111 6.09 0.80 5.07
N TYR A 112 5.49 -0.36 4.97
CA TYR A 112 5.00 -1.12 6.10
C TYR A 112 4.99 -2.59 5.72
N ASP A 113 5.63 -3.41 6.54
CA ASP A 113 5.50 -4.86 6.53
C ASP A 113 5.09 -5.29 7.94
N ARG A 114 3.98 -6.02 8.02
CA ARG A 114 3.42 -6.54 9.27
C ARG A 114 4.33 -7.56 9.95
N LYS A 115 5.11 -8.34 9.20
CA LYS A 115 5.96 -9.42 9.74
C LYS A 115 7.31 -8.93 10.18
N THR A 116 7.95 -8.08 9.39
CA THR A 116 9.35 -7.71 9.62
C THR A 116 9.49 -6.46 10.48
N HIS A 117 8.60 -5.47 10.37
CA HIS A 117 8.75 -4.16 11.03
C HIS A 117 10.20 -3.63 11.09
N VAL A 118 11.03 -4.00 10.11
CA VAL A 118 12.40 -3.52 10.01
C VAL A 118 12.25 -2.08 9.54
N SER A 119 12.68 -1.16 10.39
CA SER A 119 12.67 0.25 10.04
C SER A 119 13.60 0.41 8.84
N TYR A 120 13.26 1.29 7.89
CA TYR A 120 14.13 1.52 6.72
C TYR A 120 15.55 1.96 7.12
N GLU A 121 15.70 2.53 8.32
CA GLU A 121 16.99 2.89 8.93
C GLU A 121 17.87 1.65 9.15
N ASP A 122 17.30 0.51 9.54
CA ASP A 122 18.07 -0.72 9.81
C ASP A 122 18.61 -1.37 8.52
N ILE A 123 17.88 -1.24 7.40
CA ILE A 123 18.32 -1.77 6.08
C ILE A 123 19.43 -0.89 5.49
N GLU A 124 19.35 0.44 5.64
CA GLU A 124 20.44 1.33 5.21
C GLU A 124 21.72 1.06 6.03
N ILE A 125 21.60 0.78 7.34
CA ILE A 125 22.72 0.40 8.19
C ILE A 125 23.32 -0.95 7.77
N GLU A 126 22.52 -1.98 7.47
CA GLU A 126 23.04 -3.27 6.97
C GLU A 126 23.78 -3.10 5.63
N LEU A 127 23.24 -2.29 4.71
CA LEU A 127 23.87 -2.03 3.41
C LEU A 127 25.15 -1.18 3.52
N GLU A 128 25.21 -0.21 4.45
CA GLU A 128 26.43 0.54 4.74
C GLU A 128 27.52 -0.37 5.32
N ASN A 129 27.17 -1.26 6.26
CA ASN A 129 28.11 -2.23 6.81
C ASN A 129 28.61 -3.22 5.74
N ASP A 130 27.74 -3.64 4.81
CA ASP A 130 28.16 -4.48 3.69
C ASP A 130 29.11 -3.73 2.74
N ILE A 131 28.89 -2.44 2.48
CA ILE A 131 29.82 -1.61 1.69
C ILE A 131 31.20 -1.55 2.36
N ASP A 132 31.26 -1.35 3.68
CA ASP A 132 32.52 -1.36 4.43
C ASP A 132 33.21 -2.73 4.38
N TYR A 133 32.46 -3.83 4.49
CA TYR A 133 32.98 -5.19 4.30
C TYR A 133 33.52 -5.42 2.88
N PHE A 134 32.82 -4.92 1.85
CA PHE A 134 33.30 -4.95 0.47
C PHE A 134 34.58 -4.13 0.30
N TYR A 135 34.69 -2.95 0.93
CA TYR A 135 35.95 -2.20 0.93
C TYR A 135 37.07 -2.93 1.67
N GLU A 136 36.81 -3.59 2.81
CA GLU A 136 37.85 -4.39 3.48
C GLU A 136 38.34 -5.56 2.60
N ILE A 137 37.45 -6.27 1.91
CA ILE A 137 37.87 -7.39 1.06
C ILE A 137 38.59 -6.93 -0.20
N PHE A 138 38.14 -5.84 -0.84
CA PHE A 138 38.65 -5.43 -2.15
C PHE A 138 39.68 -4.30 -2.11
N ASN A 139 39.83 -3.56 -1.00
CA ASN A 139 40.93 -2.63 -0.75
C ASN A 139 42.06 -3.22 0.13
N ILE A 140 42.10 -4.53 0.39
CA ILE A 140 43.39 -5.21 0.64
C ILE A 140 44.10 -5.34 -0.72
N ALA A 141 44.53 -4.20 -1.23
CA ALA A 141 45.50 -4.07 -2.30
C ALA A 141 46.66 -3.27 -1.73
N GLU A 142 47.44 -3.93 -0.88
CA GLU A 142 48.90 -3.79 -0.78
C GLU A 142 49.52 -5.01 -0.09
#